data_AF-A0AAU9PUS8-F1
#
_entry.id   AF-A0AAU9PUS8-F1
#
_cell.length_a   1.000
_cell.length_b   1.000
_cell.length_c   1.000
_cell.angle_alpha   90.00
_cell.angle_beta   90.00
_cell.angle_gamma   90.00
#
_symmetry.space_group_name_H-M   'P 1'
#
loop_
_entity.id
_entity.type
_entity.pdbx_description
1 polymer ?
#
loop_
_entity_poly.entity_id
_entity_poly.type
_entity_poly.pdbx_seq_one_letter_code
_entity_poly.pdbx_strand_id
1 'polypeptide(L)'
;MTEISRKLDVEKLISYSDDLVQFLKNERDINDLKHSVEKSDTLRYRCRSDYAAVQSTLEDYQKKIDLCKQKTEAAKAEVLKKLKQDELKAQMKLSMFACVTSILPDLNDQSKMISGHIVDKEKKVVEKFEFNPEEKSDFDTCNTIWEMIKE
;
A
#
# COMPACT_ATOMS: atom_id res chain seq x y z
N MET A 1 -29.09 -8.84 48.40
CA MET A 1 -29.92 -10.03 48.71
C MET A 1 -30.38 -10.58 47.37
N THR A 2 -29.99 -11.78 46.94
CA THR A 2 -30.35 -13.06 47.58
C THR A 2 -29.29 -14.12 47.27
N GLU A 3 -28.72 -14.75 48.30
CA GLU A 3 -27.85 -15.93 48.16
C GLU A 3 -28.72 -17.17 47.90
N ILE A 4 -28.60 -17.79 46.73
CA ILE A 4 -29.23 -19.08 46.44
C ILE A 4 -28.29 -20.18 46.92
N SER A 5 -28.47 -20.60 48.18
CA SER A 5 -27.81 -21.79 48.72
C SER A 5 -28.50 -23.04 48.17
N ARG A 6 -27.95 -23.64 47.11
CA ARG A 6 -28.42 -24.94 46.59
C ARG A 6 -28.13 -26.02 47.65
N LYS A 7 -29.17 -26.59 48.28
CA LYS A 7 -29.01 -27.80 49.11
C LYS A 7 -28.60 -28.96 48.21
N LEU A 8 -27.38 -29.47 48.41
CA LEU A 8 -26.90 -30.66 47.74
C LEU A 8 -27.63 -31.89 48.29
N ASP A 9 -28.19 -32.70 47.40
CA ASP A 9 -28.83 -33.97 47.75
C ASP A 9 -27.76 -34.98 48.20
N VAL A 10 -27.83 -35.38 49.47
CA VAL A 10 -26.85 -36.25 50.13
C VAL A 10 -26.88 -37.66 49.54
N GLU A 11 -28.05 -38.15 49.13
CA GLU A 11 -28.19 -39.50 48.57
C GLU A 11 -27.51 -39.60 47.20
N LYS A 12 -27.68 -38.55 46.39
CA LYS A 12 -27.00 -38.41 45.10
C LYS A 12 -25.48 -38.22 45.24
N LEU A 13 -25.03 -37.56 46.30
CA LEU A 13 -23.60 -37.46 46.62
C LEU A 13 -23.01 -38.83 47.01
N ILE A 14 -23.73 -39.61 47.82
CA ILE A 14 -23.33 -40.96 48.22
C ILE A 14 -23.28 -41.88 46.99
N SER A 15 -24.29 -41.84 46.11
CA SER A 15 -24.26 -42.66 44.90
C SER A 15 -23.06 -42.35 44.00
N TYR A 16 -22.72 -41.06 43.82
CA TYR A 16 -21.54 -40.69 43.05
C TYR A 16 -20.23 -41.13 43.70
N SER A 17 -20.17 -41.15 45.03
CA SER A 17 -19.03 -41.70 45.79
C SER A 17 -18.86 -43.19 45.50
N ASP A 18 -19.94 -43.96 45.57
CA ASP A 18 -19.92 -45.40 45.34
C ASP A 18 -19.49 -45.75 43.91
N ASP A 19 -19.99 -45.01 42.92
CA ASP A 19 -19.56 -45.13 41.52
C ASP A 19 -18.04 -44.89 41.38
N LEU A 20 -17.50 -43.89 42.08
CA LEU A 20 -16.08 -43.56 42.03
C LEU A 20 -15.21 -44.65 42.66
N VAL A 21 -15.64 -45.19 43.81
CA VAL A 21 -14.97 -46.30 44.51
C VAL A 21 -14.99 -47.56 43.65
N GLN A 22 -16.11 -47.82 42.97
CA GLN A 22 -16.22 -48.96 42.04
C GLN A 22 -15.34 -48.78 40.80
N PHE A 23 -15.26 -47.56 40.26
CA PHE A 23 -14.46 -47.24 39.08
C PHE A 23 -12.95 -47.31 39.33
N LEU A 24 -12.49 -46.93 40.53
CA LEU A 24 -11.08 -46.94 40.93
C LEU A 24 -10.70 -48.18 41.75
N LYS A 25 -11.48 -49.25 41.62
CA LYS A 25 -11.37 -50.44 42.48
C LYS A 25 -10.07 -51.21 42.29
N ASN A 26 -9.45 -51.15 41.11
CA ASN A 26 -8.21 -51.87 40.82
C ASN A 26 -7.04 -50.93 40.53
N GLU A 27 -5.83 -51.36 40.87
CA GLU A 27 -4.59 -50.62 40.60
C GLU A 27 -4.39 -50.37 39.09
N ARG A 28 -4.88 -51.26 38.22
CA ARG A 28 -4.87 -51.07 36.77
C ARG A 28 -5.64 -49.81 36.35
N ASP A 29 -6.83 -49.60 36.91
CA ASP A 29 -7.70 -48.47 36.55
C ASP A 29 -7.05 -47.13 36.96
N ILE A 30 -6.36 -47.12 38.11
CA ILE A 30 -5.56 -45.99 38.58
C ILE A 30 -4.37 -45.72 37.66
N ASN A 31 -3.66 -46.76 37.23
CA ASN A 31 -2.53 -46.65 36.31
C ASN A 31 -2.97 -46.16 34.91
N ASP A 32 -4.10 -46.65 34.41
CA ASP A 32 -4.67 -46.22 33.13
C ASP A 32 -5.08 -44.73 33.17
N LEU A 33 -5.70 -44.29 34.27
CA LEU A 33 -6.03 -42.88 34.48
C LEU A 33 -4.76 -42.02 34.56
N LYS A 34 -3.74 -42.45 35.30
CA LYS A 34 -2.46 -41.74 35.39
C LYS A 34 -1.80 -41.58 34.02
N HIS A 35 -1.72 -42.64 33.23
CA HIS A 35 -1.16 -42.60 31.88
C HIS A 35 -1.98 -41.68 30.96
N SER A 36 -3.32 -41.67 31.09
CA SER A 36 -4.18 -40.76 30.35
C SER A 36 -3.90 -39.29 30.68
N VAL A 37 -3.73 -38.96 31.96
CA VAL A 37 -3.35 -37.61 32.42
C VAL A 37 -1.98 -37.21 31.88
N GLU A 38 -0.98 -38.07 31.99
CA GLU A 38 0.38 -37.81 31.48
C GLU A 38 0.41 -37.58 29.96
N LYS A 39 -0.38 -38.37 29.21
CA LYS A 39 -0.55 -38.19 27.77
C LYS A 39 -1.22 -36.84 27.45
N SER A 40 -2.26 -36.48 28.20
CA SER A 40 -2.94 -35.19 28.06
C SER A 40 -1.99 -34.01 28.34
N ASP A 41 -1.17 -34.11 29.39
CA ASP A 41 -0.18 -33.10 29.73
C ASP A 41 0.90 -32.94 28.65
N THR A 42 1.37 -34.06 28.12
CA THR A 42 2.33 -34.08 27.01
C THR A 42 1.75 -33.41 25.76
N LEU A 43 0.50 -33.74 25.40
CA LEU A 43 -0.20 -33.11 24.29
C LEU A 43 -0.39 -31.62 24.53
N ARG A 44 -0.81 -31.23 25.73
CA ARG A 44 -0.98 -29.82 26.12
C ARG A 44 0.32 -29.03 25.97
N TYR A 45 1.45 -29.58 26.40
CA TYR A 45 2.76 -28.95 26.23
C TYR A 45 3.11 -28.78 24.74
N ARG A 46 2.91 -29.82 23.93
CA ARG A 46 3.14 -29.76 22.47
C ARG A 46 2.28 -28.68 21.82
N CYS A 47 0.97 -28.67 22.08
CA CYS A 47 0.07 -27.65 21.52
C CYS A 47 0.47 -26.23 21.93
N ARG A 48 0.92 -26.01 23.17
CA ARG A 48 1.43 -24.71 23.61
C ARG A 48 2.70 -24.30 22.86
N SER A 49 3.61 -25.25 22.68
CA SER A 49 4.85 -25.01 21.92
C SER A 49 4.56 -24.67 20.46
N ASP A 50 3.70 -25.46 19.81
CA ASP A 50 3.31 -25.24 18.41
C ASP A 50 2.60 -23.90 18.23
N TYR A 51 1.69 -23.58 19.16
CA TYR A 51 1.02 -22.27 19.19
C TYR A 51 2.01 -21.12 19.32
N ALA A 52 2.98 -21.21 20.24
CA ALA A 52 3.98 -20.17 20.43
C ALA A 52 4.87 -19.99 19.18
N ALA A 53 5.23 -21.08 18.51
CA ALA A 53 6.00 -21.03 17.27
C ALA A 53 5.19 -20.37 16.13
N VAL A 54 3.93 -20.75 15.95
CA VAL A 54 3.04 -20.14 14.95
C VAL A 54 2.80 -18.66 15.28
N GLN A 55 2.58 -18.32 16.54
CA GLN A 55 2.40 -16.94 16.96
C GLN A 55 3.65 -16.10 16.65
N SER A 56 4.83 -16.59 17.01
CA SER A 56 6.10 -15.89 16.73
C SER A 56 6.33 -15.68 15.23
N THR A 57 6.00 -16.67 14.39
CA THR A 57 6.15 -16.53 12.93
C THR A 57 5.13 -15.55 12.35
N LEU A 58 3.89 -15.55 12.82
CA LEU A 58 2.88 -14.57 12.42
C LEU A 58 3.31 -13.14 12.77
N GLU A 59 3.86 -12.92 13.96
CA GLU A 59 4.40 -11.62 14.37
C GLU A 59 5.56 -11.15 13.48
N ASP A 60 6.45 -12.07 13.08
CA ASP A 60 7.54 -11.76 12.14
C ASP A 60 7.00 -11.38 10.74
N TYR A 61 6.04 -12.14 10.22
CA TYR A 61 5.41 -11.81 8.93
C TYR A 61 4.67 -10.47 8.99
N GLN A 62 3.99 -10.17 10.09
CA GLN A 62 3.32 -8.89 10.27
C GLN A 62 4.33 -7.73 10.23
N LYS A 63 5.46 -7.84 10.94
CA LYS A 63 6.55 -6.85 10.88
C LYS A 63 7.10 -6.66 9.47
N LYS A 64 7.28 -7.75 8.71
CA LYS A 64 7.74 -7.70 7.31
C LYS A 64 6.73 -7.00 6.40
N ILE A 65 5.44 -7.26 6.59
CA ILE A 65 4.36 -6.60 5.84
C ILE A 65 4.38 -5.09 6.11
N ASP A 66 4.48 -4.69 7.37
CA ASP A 66 4.46 -3.27 7.75
C ASP A 66 5.70 -2.52 7.24
N LEU A 67 6.87 -3.15 7.30
CA LEU A 67 8.09 -2.61 6.68
C LEU A 67 7.95 -2.45 5.16
N CYS A 68 7.32 -3.43 4.49
CA CYS A 68 7.10 -3.38 3.04
C CYS A 68 6.13 -2.25 2.66
N LYS A 69 5.05 -2.06 3.42
CA LYS A 69 4.11 -0.95 3.24
C LYS A 69 4.83 0.40 3.38
N GLN A 70 5.60 0.58 4.45
CA GLN A 70 6.35 1.82 4.68
C GLN A 70 7.31 2.14 3.53
N LYS A 71 8.07 1.14 3.05
CA LYS A 71 8.99 1.31 1.91
C LYS A 71 8.24 1.68 0.63
N THR A 72 7.08 1.07 0.40
CA THR A 72 6.24 1.34 -0.78
C THR A 72 5.71 2.77 -0.74
N GLU A 73 5.25 3.24 0.41
CA GLU A 73 4.76 4.61 0.60
C GLU A 73 5.89 5.63 0.41
N ALA A 74 7.07 5.37 0.99
CA ALA A 74 8.24 6.24 0.81
C ALA A 74 8.65 6.33 -0.66
N ALA A 75 8.72 5.21 -1.38
CA ALA A 75 9.06 5.19 -2.80
C ALA A 75 8.03 5.96 -3.64
N LYS A 76 6.72 5.80 -3.35
CA LYS A 76 5.65 6.57 -4.02
C LYS A 76 5.80 8.07 -3.78
N ALA A 77 6.09 8.47 -2.54
CA ALA A 77 6.28 9.88 -2.19
C ALA A 77 7.49 10.48 -2.91
N GLU A 78 8.59 9.73 -3.03
CA GLU A 78 9.79 10.17 -3.76
C GLU A 78 9.51 10.35 -5.26
N VAL A 79 8.84 9.39 -5.90
CA VAL A 79 8.44 9.49 -7.31
C VAL A 79 7.54 10.71 -7.53
N LEU A 80 6.55 10.93 -6.67
CA LEU A 80 5.67 12.08 -6.78
C LEU A 80 6.43 13.40 -6.62
N LYS A 81 7.40 13.47 -5.69
CA LYS A 81 8.25 14.65 -5.52
C LYS A 81 9.07 14.93 -6.78
N LYS A 82 9.65 13.88 -7.39
CA LYS A 82 10.43 14.02 -8.63
C LYS A 82 9.56 14.49 -9.80
N LEU A 83 8.37 13.90 -9.98
CA LEU A 83 7.42 14.31 -11.00
C LEU A 83 7.03 15.79 -10.86
N LYS A 84 6.68 16.24 -9.65
CA LYS A 84 6.38 17.66 -9.39
C LYS A 84 7.55 18.59 -9.67
N GLN A 85 8.77 18.15 -9.31
CA GLN A 85 9.97 18.94 -9.58
C GLN A 85 10.23 19.06 -11.08
N ASP A 86 10.06 17.97 -11.84
CA ASP A 86 10.29 17.97 -13.28
C ASP A 86 9.19 18.75 -14.03
N GLU A 87 7.94 18.66 -13.56
CA GLU A 87 6.83 19.51 -14.03
C GLU A 87 7.12 21.00 -13.80
N LEU A 88 7.56 21.38 -12.61
CA LEU A 88 7.93 22.76 -12.31
C LEU A 88 9.08 23.24 -13.19
N LYS A 89 10.11 22.42 -13.41
CA LYS A 89 11.21 22.76 -14.33
C LYS A 89 10.71 22.95 -15.76
N ALA A 90 9.79 22.10 -16.23
CA ALA A 90 9.21 22.23 -17.56
C ALA A 90 8.41 23.53 -17.69
N GLN A 91 7.58 23.86 -16.71
CA GLN A 91 6.82 25.12 -16.68
C GLN A 91 7.76 26.35 -16.66
N MET A 92 8.81 26.34 -15.84
CA MET A 92 9.78 27.44 -15.80
C MET A 92 10.49 27.62 -17.15
N LYS A 93 10.89 26.52 -17.81
CA LYS A 93 11.49 26.58 -19.15
C LYS A 93 10.52 27.12 -20.19
N LEU A 94 9.28 26.65 -20.20
CA LEU A 94 8.25 27.13 -21.13
C LEU A 94 7.96 28.61 -20.91
N SER A 95 7.86 29.06 -19.65
CA SER A 95 7.69 30.47 -19.32
C SER A 95 8.88 31.31 -19.79
N MET A 96 10.11 30.82 -19.62
CA MET A 96 11.31 31.51 -20.11
C MET A 96 11.26 31.67 -21.62
N PHE A 97 10.94 30.61 -22.37
CA PHE A 97 10.81 30.68 -23.82
C PHE A 97 9.71 31.65 -24.25
N ALA A 98 8.51 31.55 -23.67
CA ALA A 98 7.40 32.45 -23.98
C ALA A 98 7.74 33.93 -23.68
N CYS A 99 8.54 34.22 -22.65
CA CYS A 99 9.01 35.57 -22.37
C CYS A 99 9.98 36.11 -23.42
N VAL A 100 10.79 35.26 -24.04
CA VAL A 100 11.81 35.66 -25.02
C VAL A 100 11.23 35.73 -26.43
N THR A 101 10.37 34.78 -26.79
CA THR A 101 9.87 34.63 -28.16
C THR A 101 8.44 35.15 -28.34
N SER A 102 7.73 35.41 -27.25
CA SER A 102 6.29 35.68 -27.26
C SER A 102 5.46 34.57 -27.93
N ILE A 103 6.03 33.38 -28.07
CA ILE A 103 5.36 32.21 -28.67
C ILE A 103 4.69 31.37 -27.59
N LEU A 104 3.43 31.01 -27.86
CA LEU A 104 2.68 29.99 -27.15
C LEU A 104 2.46 28.80 -28.10
N PRO A 105 3.24 27.71 -27.96
CA PRO A 105 3.06 26.52 -28.81
C PRO A 105 1.73 25.83 -28.50
N ASP A 106 1.10 25.25 -29.52
CA ASP A 106 -0.04 24.37 -29.30
C ASP A 106 0.46 22.99 -28.87
N LEU A 107 0.14 22.59 -27.63
CA LEU A 107 0.56 21.31 -27.06
C LEU A 107 -0.49 20.21 -27.21
N ASN A 108 -1.70 20.56 -27.68
CA ASN A 108 -2.82 19.63 -27.81
C ASN A 108 -3.03 19.18 -29.26
N ASP A 109 -2.24 19.73 -30.19
CA ASP A 109 -2.28 19.35 -31.60
C ASP A 109 -1.71 17.94 -31.79
N GLN A 110 -2.56 17.01 -32.24
CA GLN A 110 -2.17 15.64 -32.58
C GLN A 110 -1.64 15.54 -34.02
N SER A 111 -1.88 16.58 -34.81
CA SER A 111 -1.25 16.77 -36.11
C SER A 111 0.22 17.00 -35.80
N LYS A 112 1.12 16.17 -36.34
CA LYS A 112 2.59 16.29 -36.11
C LYS A 112 3.18 17.61 -36.65
N MET A 113 2.34 18.59 -36.94
CA MET A 113 2.68 19.91 -37.43
C MET A 113 3.17 20.77 -36.27
N ILE A 114 4.11 21.66 -36.57
CA ILE A 114 4.62 22.64 -35.60
C ILE A 114 3.67 23.83 -35.66
N SER A 115 2.78 23.94 -34.67
CA SER A 115 1.75 24.97 -34.61
C SER A 115 1.77 25.75 -33.30
N GLY A 116 1.23 26.97 -33.33
CA GLY A 116 1.20 27.83 -32.15
C GLY A 116 0.77 29.25 -32.47
N HIS A 117 0.90 30.11 -31.47
CA HIS A 117 0.52 31.52 -31.53
C HIS A 117 1.68 32.43 -31.14
N ILE A 118 1.86 33.53 -31.85
CA ILE A 118 2.74 34.64 -31.49
C ILE A 118 1.87 35.72 -30.85
N VAL A 119 2.23 36.17 -29.64
CA VAL A 119 1.45 37.12 -28.85
C VAL A 119 2.19 38.46 -28.76
N ASP A 120 1.69 39.46 -29.49
CA ASP A 120 2.13 40.85 -29.33
C ASP A 120 1.27 41.53 -28.26
N LYS A 121 1.89 41.81 -27.10
CA LYS A 121 1.21 42.46 -25.97
C LYS A 121 0.93 43.93 -26.19
N GLU A 122 1.75 44.62 -26.99
CA GLU A 122 1.62 46.05 -27.24
C GLU A 122 0.52 46.32 -28.25
N LYS A 123 0.55 45.57 -29.35
CA LYS A 123 -0.44 45.67 -30.43
C LYS A 123 -1.72 44.91 -30.10
N LYS A 124 -1.73 44.08 -29.05
CA LYS A 124 -2.82 43.17 -28.65
C LYS A 124 -3.24 42.23 -29.79
N VAL A 125 -2.24 41.73 -30.52
CA VAL A 125 -2.44 40.84 -31.67
C VAL A 125 -1.98 39.43 -31.32
N VAL A 126 -2.70 38.43 -31.82
CA VAL A 126 -2.34 37.01 -31.71
C VAL A 126 -2.32 36.43 -33.12
N GLU A 127 -1.15 36.04 -33.59
CA GLU A 127 -0.97 35.45 -34.93
C GLU A 127 -0.76 33.94 -34.82
N LYS A 128 -1.53 33.15 -35.58
CA LYS A 128 -1.37 31.69 -35.62
C LYS A 128 -0.35 31.31 -36.68
N PHE A 129 0.55 30.38 -36.37
CA PHE A 129 1.43 29.72 -37.33
C PHE A 129 1.22 28.21 -37.33
N GLU A 130 1.55 27.58 -38.45
CA GLU A 130 1.44 26.14 -38.66
C GLU A 130 2.43 25.70 -39.74
N PHE A 131 3.32 24.77 -39.41
CA PHE A 131 4.38 24.29 -40.31
C PHE A 131 4.38 22.77 -40.38
N ASN A 132 4.51 22.23 -41.59
CA ASN A 132 4.70 20.81 -41.81
C ASN A 132 6.21 20.45 -41.74
N PRO A 133 6.64 19.61 -40.79
CA PRO A 133 8.04 19.20 -40.69
C PRO A 133 8.51 18.31 -41.86
N GLU A 134 7.61 17.77 -42.68
CA GLU A 134 7.98 17.02 -43.90
C GLU A 134 8.28 17.93 -45.09
N GLU A 135 7.82 19.19 -45.07
CA GLU A 135 7.96 20.13 -46.18
C GLU A 135 9.18 21.06 -46.04
N LYS A 136 9.57 21.39 -44.81
CA LYS A 136 10.68 22.29 -44.51
C LYS A 136 11.65 21.64 -43.54
N SER A 137 12.93 21.94 -43.71
CA SER A 137 13.93 21.52 -42.72
C SER A 137 13.70 22.22 -41.37
N ASP A 138 14.19 21.61 -40.29
CA ASP A 138 14.16 22.22 -38.95
C ASP A 138 14.83 23.61 -38.96
N PHE A 139 15.92 23.75 -39.73
CA PHE A 139 16.65 25.00 -39.87
C PHE A 139 15.80 26.08 -40.55
N ASP A 140 15.17 25.77 -41.69
CA ASP A 140 14.35 26.73 -42.43
C ASP A 140 13.10 27.13 -41.63
N THR A 141 12.52 26.18 -40.89
CA THR A 141 11.38 26.41 -40.00
C THR A 141 11.78 27.35 -38.86
N CYS A 142 12.90 27.07 -38.18
CA CYS A 142 13.41 27.94 -37.12
C CYS A 142 13.71 29.35 -37.62
N ASN A 143 14.37 29.48 -38.78
CA ASN A 143 14.68 30.78 -39.35
C ASN A 143 13.39 31.55 -39.72
N THR A 144 12.41 30.88 -40.33
CA THR A 144 11.09 31.46 -40.63
C THR A 144 10.41 31.97 -39.35
N ILE A 145 10.37 31.15 -38.31
CA ILE A 145 9.79 31.53 -37.01
C ILE A 145 10.53 32.71 -36.41
N TRP A 146 11.86 32.72 -36.48
CA TRP A 146 12.67 33.81 -35.95
C TRP A 146 12.42 35.12 -36.69
N GLU A 147 12.26 35.10 -38.01
CA GLU A 147 11.87 36.30 -38.78
C GLU A 147 10.46 36.81 -38.43
N MET A 148 9.52 35.93 -38.04
CA MET A 148 8.18 36.36 -37.60
C MET A 148 8.18 37.04 -36.22
N ILE A 149 9.16 36.72 -35.36
CA ILE A 149 9.29 37.32 -34.02
C ILE A 149 10.05 38.64 -34.06
N LYS A 150 10.93 38.82 -35.05
CA LYS A 150 11.69 40.07 -35.20
C LYS A 150 10.74 41.23 -35.48
N GLU A 151 10.69 42.18 -34.55
CA GLU A 151 10.20 43.54 -34.82
C GLU A 151 11.15 44.30 -35.75
#